data_AF-A0A841GNM3-F1
#
_entry.id   AF-A0A841GNM3-F1
#
_cell.length_a   1.000
_cell.length_b   1.000
_cell.length_c   1.000
_cell.angle_alpha   90.00
_cell.angle_beta   90.00
_cell.angle_gamma   90.00
#
_symmetry.space_group_name_H-M   'P 1'
#
loop_
_entity.id
_entity.type
_entity.pdbx_description
1 polymer ?
#
loop_
_entity_poly.entity_id
_entity_poly.type
_entity_poly.pdbx_seq_one_letter_code
_entity_poly.pdbx_strand_id
1 'polypeptide(L)'
;MHISTFTEFPLSNKAARQIIKEILSNDDSRFFMTRHAIDRMNERGITESQIRNVLLSPSSYVSENTSQTPRGDWKLNITGWSAGTVIDVTVALRRVESDPHAFVMTVKIPH
;
A
#
# COMPACT_ATOMS: atom_id res chain seq x y z
N MET A 1 -15.97 13.89 -0.50
CA MET A 1 -14.77 13.81 0.36
C MET A 1 -13.55 13.96 -0.56
N HIS A 2 -12.59 14.82 -0.22
CA HIS A 2 -11.45 15.16 -1.10
C HIS A 2 -10.19 14.45 -0.58
N ILE A 3 -9.62 13.54 -1.38
CA ILE A 3 -8.27 13.01 -1.13
C ILE A 3 -7.29 14.04 -1.67
N SER A 4 -6.24 14.35 -0.90
CA SER A 4 -5.28 15.36 -1.32
C SER A 4 -4.56 14.90 -2.60
N THR A 5 -4.66 15.69 -3.67
CA THR A 5 -3.83 15.50 -4.87
C THR A 5 -2.42 15.98 -4.57
N PHE A 6 -1.40 15.15 -4.80
CA PHE A 6 -0.01 15.50 -4.53
C PHE A 6 0.73 15.87 -5.81
N THR A 7 1.46 16.99 -5.76
CA THR A 7 2.30 17.51 -6.85
C THR A 7 3.80 17.37 -6.57
N GLU A 8 4.18 16.70 -5.47
CA GLU A 8 5.58 16.45 -5.12
C GLU A 8 6.21 15.42 -6.06
N PHE A 9 7.29 15.79 -6.76
CA PHE A 9 8.06 14.90 -7.62
C PHE A 9 9.56 14.93 -7.28
N PRO A 10 10.21 13.77 -7.04
CA PRO A 10 9.61 12.44 -6.99
C PRO A 10 8.71 12.26 -5.76
N LEU A 11 7.71 11.37 -5.84
CA LEU A 11 6.80 11.11 -4.73
C LEU A 11 7.59 10.54 -3.53
N SER A 12 7.60 11.27 -2.41
CA SER A 12 8.32 10.84 -1.22
C SER A 12 7.65 9.64 -0.54
N ASN A 13 8.41 8.85 0.22
CA ASN A 13 7.87 7.78 1.08
C ASN A 13 6.77 8.30 2.00
N LYS A 14 6.95 9.50 2.54
CA LYS A 14 6.01 10.14 3.46
C LYS A 14 4.70 10.48 2.75
N ALA A 15 4.76 11.12 1.58
CA ALA A 15 3.59 11.46 0.78
C ALA A 15 2.84 10.19 0.32
N ALA A 16 3.56 9.19 -0.19
CA ALA A 16 2.97 7.91 -0.60
C ALA A 16 2.20 7.22 0.55
N ARG A 17 2.78 7.18 1.75
CA ARG A 17 2.09 6.64 2.93
C ARG A 17 0.88 7.46 3.34
N GLN A 18 0.96 8.78 3.25
CA GLN A 18 -0.17 9.65 3.55
C GLN A 18 -1.34 9.39 2.60
N ILE A 19 -1.07 9.25 1.30
CA ILE A 19 -2.08 8.87 0.29
C ILE A 19 -2.74 7.54 0.63
N ILE A 20 -1.94 6.51 0.95
CA ILE A 20 -2.48 5.19 1.34
C ILE A 20 -3.40 5.31 2.56
N LYS A 21 -3.00 6.07 3.58
CA LYS A 21 -3.81 6.28 4.79
C LYS A 21 -5.10 7.02 4.49
N GLU A 22 -5.07 8.04 3.64
CA GLU A 22 -6.25 8.80 3.24
C GLU A 22 -7.22 7.92 2.46
N ILE A 23 -6.73 7.09 1.52
CA ILE A 23 -7.56 6.11 0.80
C ILE A 23 -8.24 5.17 1.81
N LEU A 24 -7.47 4.53 2.68
CA LEU A 24 -7.97 3.51 3.62
C LEU A 24 -8.91 4.07 4.71
N SER A 25 -8.78 5.35 5.06
CA SER A 25 -9.61 5.98 6.11
C SER A 25 -10.95 6.52 5.60
N ASN A 26 -11.05 6.78 4.29
CA ASN A 26 -12.14 7.56 3.72
C ASN A 26 -13.06 6.72 2.82
N ASP A 27 -12.48 5.88 1.96
CA ASP A 27 -13.21 5.27 0.84
C ASP A 27 -12.58 3.93 0.44
N ASP A 28 -13.27 2.83 0.75
CA ASP A 28 -12.87 1.49 0.35
C ASP A 28 -12.90 1.28 -1.17
N SER A 29 -13.61 2.11 -1.94
CA SER A 29 -13.71 1.96 -3.39
C SER A 29 -12.42 2.30 -4.15
N ARG A 30 -11.39 2.84 -3.47
CA ARG A 30 -10.09 3.21 -4.06
C ARG A 30 -8.95 2.28 -3.62
N PHE A 31 -9.26 1.29 -2.80
CA PHE A 31 -8.32 0.29 -2.30
C PHE A 31 -8.65 -1.08 -2.91
N PHE A 32 -7.69 -1.62 -3.64
CA PHE A 32 -7.89 -2.86 -4.39
C PHE A 32 -6.82 -3.88 -4.07
N MET A 33 -7.19 -5.15 -4.19
CA MET A 33 -6.24 -6.26 -4.16
C MET A 33 -6.20 -6.90 -5.54
N THR A 34 -4.99 -7.08 -6.08
CA THR A 34 -4.83 -7.82 -7.32
C THR A 34 -5.10 -9.31 -7.07
N ARG A 35 -5.47 -10.05 -8.13
CA ARG A 35 -5.64 -11.51 -8.04
C ARG A 35 -4.39 -12.19 -7.49
N HIS A 36 -3.20 -11.78 -7.95
CA HIS A 36 -1.94 -12.30 -7.45
C HIS A 36 -1.78 -12.05 -5.94
N ALA A 37 -2.10 -10.86 -5.43
CA ALA A 37 -2.07 -10.58 -4.00
C ALA A 37 -3.05 -11.46 -3.21
N ILE A 38 -4.27 -11.66 -3.72
CA ILE A 38 -5.27 -12.52 -3.08
C ILE A 38 -4.78 -13.97 -3.01
N ASP A 39 -4.21 -14.50 -4.09
CA ASP A 39 -3.64 -15.86 -4.09
C ASP A 39 -2.52 -15.98 -3.04
N ARG A 40 -1.64 -14.98 -2.98
CA ARG A 40 -0.54 -14.88 -2.01
C ARG A 40 -1.01 -14.72 -0.56
N MET A 41 -2.17 -14.08 -0.34
CA MET A 41 -2.81 -13.94 0.96
C MET A 41 -3.38 -15.29 1.42
N ASN A 42 -4.13 -15.97 0.55
CA ASN A 42 -4.73 -17.27 0.83
C ASN A 42 -3.68 -18.34 1.17
N GLU A 43 -2.60 -18.41 0.39
CA GLU A 43 -1.48 -19.32 0.65
C GLU A 43 -0.83 -19.14 2.03
N ARG A 44 -0.93 -17.94 2.61
CA ARG A 44 -0.23 -17.56 3.85
C ARG A 44 -1.17 -17.30 5.02
N GLY A 45 -2.47 -17.50 4.85
CA GLY A 45 -3.46 -17.19 5.88
C GLY A 45 -3.49 -15.71 6.28
N ILE A 46 -3.16 -14.79 5.35
CA ILE A 46 -3.16 -13.35 5.60
C ILE A 46 -4.51 -12.77 5.21
N THR A 47 -5.16 -12.08 6.12
CA THR A 47 -6.46 -11.42 5.89
C THR A 47 -6.31 -9.98 5.41
N GLU A 48 -7.33 -9.45 4.76
CA GLU A 48 -7.38 -8.02 4.39
C GLU A 48 -7.21 -7.10 5.61
N SER A 49 -7.83 -7.45 6.75
CA SER A 49 -7.70 -6.69 8.00
C SER A 49 -6.23 -6.60 8.45
N GLN A 50 -5.47 -7.69 8.33
CA GLN A 50 -4.04 -7.66 8.64
C GLN A 50 -3.26 -6.72 7.71
N ILE A 51 -3.57 -6.71 6.41
CA ILE A 51 -2.97 -5.78 5.44
C ILE A 51 -3.27 -4.34 5.83
N ARG A 52 -4.54 -4.01 6.11
CA ARG A 52 -4.95 -2.66 6.53
C ARG A 52 -4.23 -2.23 7.80
N ASN A 53 -4.12 -3.12 8.78
CA ASN A 53 -3.37 -2.84 10.01
C ASN A 53 -1.89 -2.52 9.72
N VAL A 54 -1.24 -3.27 8.82
CA VAL A 54 0.14 -2.96 8.41
C VAL A 54 0.23 -1.60 7.72
N LEU A 55 -0.68 -1.29 6.78
CA LEU A 55 -0.64 -0.04 6.02
C LEU A 55 -0.96 1.20 6.88
N LEU A 56 -1.84 1.06 7.88
CA LEU A 56 -2.25 2.16 8.76
C LEU A 56 -1.32 2.34 9.96
N SER A 57 -0.65 1.27 10.41
CA SER A 57 0.14 1.31 11.63
C SER A 57 1.28 2.35 11.58
N PRO A 58 1.47 3.14 12.65
CA PRO A 58 2.62 4.03 12.79
C PRO A 58 3.93 3.26 13.00
N SER A 59 3.89 2.00 13.46
CA SER A 59 5.09 1.18 13.68
C SER A 59 5.60 0.48 12.41
N SER A 60 4.81 0.42 11.35
CA SER A 60 5.24 -0.12 10.06
C SER A 60 6.24 0.81 9.38
N TYR A 61 7.21 0.28 8.64
CA TYR A 61 8.23 1.06 7.93
C TYR A 61 8.23 0.76 6.44
N VAL A 62 8.80 1.67 5.64
CA VAL A 62 8.99 1.46 4.20
C VAL A 62 10.23 0.60 4.00
N SER A 63 10.06 -0.63 3.54
CA SER A 63 11.14 -1.61 3.35
C SER A 63 11.80 -1.50 1.97
N GLU A 64 11.04 -1.05 0.97
CA GLU A 64 11.53 -0.67 -0.36
C GLU A 64 10.98 0.71 -0.68
N ASN A 65 11.89 1.66 -0.96
CA ASN A 65 11.54 3.07 -1.18
C ASN A 65 10.55 3.25 -2.33
N THR A 66 9.76 4.31 -2.22
CA THR A 66 8.88 4.78 -3.29
C THR A 66 9.68 4.99 -4.56
N SER A 67 9.27 4.31 -5.61
CA SER A 67 9.90 4.37 -6.94
C SER A 67 8.84 4.32 -8.02
N GLN A 68 9.14 4.96 -9.14
CA GLN A 68 8.25 4.95 -10.29
C GLN A 68 8.46 3.67 -11.10
N THR A 69 7.36 3.06 -11.53
CA THR A 69 7.35 1.95 -12.49
C THR A 69 7.55 2.48 -13.91
N PRO A 70 7.91 1.64 -14.89
CA PRO A 70 8.02 2.06 -16.30
C PRO A 70 6.72 2.64 -16.91
N ARG A 71 5.56 2.40 -16.27
CA ARG A 71 4.25 2.92 -16.70
C ARG A 71 3.88 4.26 -16.06
N GLY A 72 4.75 4.82 -15.22
CA GLY A 72 4.49 6.06 -14.49
C GLY A 72 3.76 5.88 -13.16
N ASP A 73 3.21 4.69 -12.87
CA ASP A 73 2.66 4.37 -11.54
C ASP A 73 3.77 4.38 -10.49
N TRP A 74 3.43 4.67 -9.23
CA TRP A 74 4.37 4.60 -8.11
C TRP A 74 4.23 3.27 -7.39
N LYS A 75 5.33 2.74 -6.83
CA LYS A 75 5.31 1.56 -5.97
C LYS A 75 6.19 1.74 -4.74
N LEU A 76 5.83 1.06 -3.66
CA LEU A 76 6.61 0.95 -2.43
C LEU A 76 6.27 -0.34 -1.70
N ASN A 77 7.15 -0.79 -0.82
CA ASN A 77 6.86 -1.88 0.11
C ASN A 77 6.77 -1.35 1.54
N ILE A 78 5.77 -1.82 2.28
CA ILE A 78 5.57 -1.49 3.69
C ILE A 78 5.60 -2.78 4.49
N THR A 79 6.54 -2.88 5.43
CA THR A 79 6.62 -3.99 6.37
C THR A 79 6.06 -3.57 7.73
N GLY A 80 5.25 -4.44 8.34
CA GLY A 80 4.71 -4.22 9.67
C GLY A 80 4.28 -5.50 10.36
N TRP A 81 3.99 -5.39 11.65
CA TRP A 81 3.47 -6.50 12.45
C TRP A 81 1.94 -6.47 12.50
N SER A 82 1.29 -7.60 12.28
CA SER A 82 -0.15 -7.73 12.43
C SER A 82 -0.56 -9.16 12.77
N ALA A 83 -1.41 -9.31 13.80
CA ALA A 83 -1.90 -10.59 14.31
C ALA A 83 -0.79 -11.66 14.52
N GLY A 84 0.35 -11.26 15.10
CA GLY A 84 1.43 -12.18 15.45
C GLY A 84 2.40 -12.50 14.30
N THR A 85 2.32 -11.80 13.16
CA THR A 85 3.15 -12.07 11.99
C THR A 85 3.71 -10.76 11.41
N VAL A 86 4.98 -10.80 10.96
CA VAL A 86 5.55 -9.74 10.12
C VAL A 86 5.04 -9.93 8.70
N ILE A 87 4.45 -8.89 8.13
CA ILE A 87 3.93 -8.90 6.77
C ILE A 87 4.57 -7.76 5.99
N ASP A 88 5.12 -8.08 4.83
CA ASP A 88 5.58 -7.12 3.84
C ASP A 88 4.53 -6.99 2.72
N VAL A 89 4.09 -5.76 2.47
CA VAL A 89 3.01 -5.44 1.53
C VAL A 89 3.55 -4.53 0.44
N THR A 90 3.55 -5.00 -0.80
CA THR A 90 3.86 -4.15 -1.96
C THR A 90 2.59 -3.45 -2.42
N VAL A 91 2.62 -2.12 -2.44
CA VAL A 91 1.51 -1.28 -2.91
C VAL A 91 1.92 -0.52 -4.17
N ALA A 92 1.05 -0.52 -5.18
CA ALA A 92 1.13 0.39 -6.31
C ALA A 92 0.12 1.53 -6.13
N LEU A 93 0.58 2.77 -6.29
CA LEU A 93 -0.25 3.97 -6.33
C LEU A 93 -0.39 4.44 -7.78
N ARG A 94 -1.63 4.59 -8.22
CA ARG A 94 -1.98 5.04 -9.57
C ARG A 94 -2.68 6.39 -9.52
N ARG A 95 -2.52 7.17 -10.59
CA ARG A 95 -3.21 8.46 -10.80
C ARG A 95 -3.05 9.42 -9.61
N VAL A 96 -1.85 9.46 -9.01
CA VAL A 96 -1.56 10.21 -7.78
C VAL A 96 -1.81 11.71 -7.95
N GLU A 97 -1.67 12.24 -9.16
CA GLU A 97 -1.86 13.65 -9.48
C GLU A 97 -3.33 14.06 -9.64
N SER A 98 -4.28 13.12 -9.71
CA SER A 98 -5.68 13.42 -10.03
C SER A 98 -6.69 12.68 -9.16
N ASP A 99 -6.64 11.34 -9.17
CA ASP A 99 -7.60 10.49 -8.48
C ASP A 99 -6.87 9.26 -7.94
N PRO A 100 -6.17 9.37 -6.79
CA PRO A 100 -5.25 8.35 -6.33
C PRO A 100 -5.96 7.04 -5.98
N HIS A 101 -5.39 5.94 -6.45
CA HIS A 101 -5.85 4.57 -6.16
C HIS A 101 -4.69 3.73 -5.63
N ALA A 102 -4.97 2.87 -4.65
CA ALA A 102 -4.00 1.97 -4.07
C ALA A 102 -4.31 0.52 -4.43
N PHE A 103 -3.31 -0.18 -4.97
CA PHE A 103 -3.41 -1.59 -5.34
C PHE A 103 -2.39 -2.41 -4.54
N VAL A 104 -2.86 -3.38 -3.77
CA VAL A 104 -1.99 -4.41 -3.20
C VAL A 104 -1.55 -5.34 -4.31
N MET A 105 -0.26 -5.31 -4.62
CA MET A 105 0.33 -6.07 -5.72
C MET A 105 0.79 -7.45 -5.25
N THR A 106 1.41 -7.53 -4.07
CA THR A 106 1.83 -8.79 -3.47
C THR A 106 1.93 -8.65 -1.95
N VAL A 107 1.91 -9.79 -1.26
CA VAL A 107 2.12 -9.90 0.19
C VAL A 107 3.13 -10.99 0.45
N LYS A 108 4.01 -10.78 1.43
CA LYS A 108 5.07 -11.72 1.80
C LYS A 108 5.21 -11.78 3.32
N ILE A 109 5.68 -12.91 3.84
CA ILE A 109 6.22 -13.01 5.19
C ILE A 109 7.74 -13.02 4.99
N PRO A 110 8.47 -11.97 5.41
CA PRO A 110 9.92 -11.94 5.29
C PRO A 110 10.54 -13.04 6.16
N HIS A 111 11.64 -13.63 5.68
CA HIS A 111 12.43 -14.64 6.39
C HIS A 111 13.36 -14.00 7.42
#